data_AF-A0A950R2E8-F1
#
_entry.id   AF-A0A950R2E8-F1
#
_cell.length_a   1.000
_cell.length_b   1.000
_cell.length_c   1.000
_cell.angle_alpha   90.00
_cell.angle_beta   90.00
_cell.angle_gamma   90.00
#
_symmetry.space_group_name_H-M   'P 1'
#
loop_
_entity.id
_entity.type
_entity.pdbx_description
1 polymer ?
#
loop_
_entity_poly.entity_id
_entity_poly.type
_entity_poly.pdbx_seq_one_letter_code
_entity_poly.pdbx_strand_id
1 'polypeptide(L)'
;MKILHCAFLISFLVSSPAIVRAQDGRTVSEPTLPDPTSICTVLTAELASVNGDLSSDDNSQFDTARIQNALNTCSAGTAVELQPANGNDAFQIQPITIPAGRTLLIDPGATVYASIDPRDYDVQSGSCGIVASSSAGCKPLITLNHSNDSAIMGGGAINARGGDTLIGLDVSWWDLSRQAQQLGQNQYNPRLIQVSNSNNLTFYQVSVINAPLFHFAISGTNGLTVWGININTPYGSRNTDGIDPGNATNVTVTESSISDGDDNVALGAGGAPASQVTVSNNHFGGGHGMSIGSYTQYGVNNVVVDNLNISGVPGDHNDTGLRIKSDRSRGGLVQYISYSNVCMQNVYNPLVFDPFYSSSATGNLIPDYRDISLHRVHVLTPGKMKLEGYDADHPLGLTLDNVIFDGTWHASDISAQHAHLIFGPNPTNLVTPSGTDVTIDNEVTGDDPPYDCGAVFPGLGPVVTVGQGGYSSVQDAVNALPASGGTVNINPGVYTEVVHIDKPNVRLHGNTGSASDVVITYDNS
;
A
#
# COMPACT_ATOMS: atom_id res chain seq x y z
N MET A 1 -52.52 -42.29 -44.33
CA MET A 1 -52.65 -41.18 -43.36
C MET A 1 -51.81 -41.54 -42.14
N LYS A 2 -50.55 -41.11 -42.09
CA LYS A 2 -49.65 -41.29 -40.94
C LYS A 2 -48.93 -39.96 -40.73
N ILE A 3 -49.10 -39.44 -39.51
CA ILE A 3 -48.81 -38.07 -39.09
C ILE A 3 -47.31 -37.95 -38.81
N LEU A 4 -46.69 -36.96 -39.45
CA LEU A 4 -45.31 -36.53 -39.26
C LEU A 4 -45.24 -35.72 -37.95
N HIS A 5 -44.57 -36.22 -36.93
CA HIS A 5 -44.27 -35.46 -35.71
C HIS A 5 -42.91 -34.77 -35.86
N CYS A 6 -42.93 -33.46 -36.07
CA CYS A 6 -41.77 -32.59 -35.96
C CYS A 6 -41.49 -32.36 -34.46
N ALA A 7 -40.39 -32.90 -33.95
CA ALA A 7 -39.88 -32.53 -32.64
C ALA A 7 -38.91 -31.34 -32.81
N PHE A 8 -39.36 -30.15 -32.39
CA PHE A 8 -38.49 -29.00 -32.24
C PHE A 8 -37.61 -29.21 -30.99
N LEU A 9 -36.32 -29.45 -31.18
CA LEU A 9 -35.34 -29.28 -30.10
C LEU A 9 -35.16 -27.77 -29.86
N ILE A 10 -35.70 -27.27 -28.75
CA ILE A 10 -35.36 -25.95 -28.21
C ILE A 10 -34.05 -26.13 -27.46
N SER A 11 -32.94 -25.72 -28.09
CA SER A 11 -31.65 -25.58 -27.42
C SER A 11 -31.72 -24.33 -26.52
N PHE A 12 -31.78 -24.54 -25.21
CA PHE A 12 -31.51 -23.49 -24.24
C PHE A 12 -29.99 -23.23 -24.26
N LEU A 13 -29.58 -22.20 -25.01
CA LEU A 13 -28.29 -21.55 -24.79
C LEU A 13 -28.36 -20.90 -23.40
N VAL A 14 -27.78 -21.57 -22.41
CA VAL A 14 -27.41 -20.92 -21.14
C VAL A 14 -26.28 -19.96 -21.48
N SER A 15 -26.63 -18.72 -21.79
CA SER A 15 -25.66 -17.64 -21.83
C SER A 15 -25.19 -17.42 -20.40
N SER A 16 -24.03 -17.95 -20.05
CA SER A 16 -23.28 -17.43 -18.90
C SER A 16 -23.22 -15.91 -19.08
N PRO A 17 -23.70 -15.10 -18.12
CA PRO A 17 -23.50 -13.67 -18.20
C PRO A 17 -21.99 -13.45 -18.32
N ALA A 18 -21.56 -12.82 -19.41
CA ALA A 18 -20.20 -12.33 -19.50
C ALA A 18 -20.02 -11.40 -18.30
N ILE A 19 -19.29 -11.88 -17.28
CA ILE A 19 -18.85 -11.06 -16.17
C ILE A 19 -17.99 -9.99 -16.82
N VAL A 20 -18.57 -8.80 -17.02
CA VAL A 20 -17.79 -7.60 -17.33
C VAL A 20 -16.80 -7.51 -16.19
N ARG A 21 -15.51 -7.75 -16.48
CA ARG A 21 -14.49 -7.71 -15.43
C ARG A 21 -14.55 -6.33 -14.78
N ALA A 22 -14.85 -6.32 -13.49
CA ALA A 22 -14.86 -5.15 -12.65
C ALA A 22 -13.41 -4.66 -12.44
N GLN A 23 -12.85 -3.95 -13.40
CA GLN A 23 -11.47 -3.49 -13.38
C GLN A 23 -11.40 -2.01 -13.80
N ASP A 24 -10.21 -1.41 -13.73
CA ASP A 24 -9.95 -0.13 -14.37
C ASP A 24 -10.46 -0.16 -15.83
N GLY A 25 -11.32 0.78 -16.19
CA GLY A 25 -11.93 0.84 -17.52
C GLY A 25 -10.95 1.24 -18.62
N ARG A 26 -9.74 1.70 -18.25
CA ARG A 26 -8.68 2.06 -19.19
C ARG A 26 -7.88 0.83 -19.60
N THR A 27 -7.25 0.91 -20.77
CA THR A 27 -6.14 0.01 -21.10
C THR A 27 -4.87 0.61 -20.51
N VAL A 28 -4.37 0.02 -19.42
CA VAL A 28 -3.15 0.47 -18.76
C VAL A 28 -2.00 -0.46 -19.13
N SER A 29 -0.94 0.11 -19.69
CA SER A 29 0.35 -0.57 -19.91
C SER A 29 1.41 0.05 -19.02
N GLU A 30 2.55 -0.62 -18.89
CA GLU A 30 3.69 -0.08 -18.17
C GLU A 30 4.03 1.34 -18.69
N PRO A 31 4.12 2.35 -17.81
CA PRO A 31 4.54 3.69 -18.19
C PRO A 31 5.97 3.70 -18.75
N THR A 32 6.25 4.62 -19.66
CA THR A 32 7.63 4.89 -20.10
C THR A 32 8.14 6.15 -19.42
N LEU A 33 9.42 6.15 -19.01
CA LEU A 33 10.08 7.39 -18.57
C LEU A 33 10.06 8.44 -19.70
N PRO A 34 10.09 9.75 -19.36
CA PRO A 34 10.17 10.82 -20.34
C PRO A 34 11.34 10.62 -21.33
N ASP A 35 11.09 10.86 -22.61
CA ASP A 35 12.15 10.87 -23.62
C ASP A 35 13.16 11.99 -23.31
N PRO A 36 14.48 11.81 -23.56
CA PRO A 36 15.46 12.87 -23.35
C PRO A 36 15.12 14.20 -24.03
N THR A 37 14.37 14.19 -25.13
CA THR A 37 13.90 15.40 -25.83
C THR A 37 12.72 16.09 -25.16
N SER A 38 12.00 15.42 -24.26
CA SER A 38 10.94 16.00 -23.43
C SER A 38 11.43 16.45 -22.04
N ILE A 39 12.72 16.30 -21.74
CA ILE A 39 13.35 16.93 -20.58
C ILE A 39 13.50 18.42 -20.85
N CYS A 40 12.77 19.23 -20.09
CA CYS A 40 12.78 20.68 -20.21
C CYS A 40 13.92 21.31 -19.42
N THR A 41 14.25 20.75 -18.26
CA THR A 41 15.31 21.26 -17.37
C THR A 41 15.88 20.12 -16.56
N VAL A 42 17.21 20.10 -16.43
CA VAL A 42 17.95 19.18 -15.57
C VAL A 42 18.51 19.97 -14.39
N LEU A 43 18.23 19.53 -13.17
CA LEU A 43 18.78 20.09 -11.94
C LEU A 43 19.69 19.04 -11.30
N THR A 44 20.93 19.42 -11.01
CA THR A 44 21.91 18.55 -10.35
C THR A 44 21.84 18.69 -8.84
N ALA A 45 22.03 17.59 -8.12
CA ALA A 45 22.14 17.60 -6.66
C ALA A 45 23.28 18.52 -6.18
N GLU A 46 23.00 19.29 -5.13
CA GLU A 46 23.97 20.22 -4.51
C GLU A 46 24.34 19.78 -3.08
N LEU A 47 23.61 18.82 -2.52
CA LEU A 47 23.83 18.22 -1.20
C LEU A 47 24.23 16.75 -1.33
N ALA A 48 24.91 16.24 -0.30
CA ALA A 48 25.26 14.84 -0.19
C ALA A 48 24.55 14.18 0.99
N SER A 49 23.97 13.02 0.77
CA SER A 49 23.43 12.18 1.82
C SER A 49 24.56 11.59 2.67
N VAL A 50 24.28 11.44 3.97
CA VAL A 50 25.16 10.84 4.96
C VAL A 50 24.38 9.74 5.66
N ASN A 51 24.78 8.48 5.46
CA ASN A 51 24.11 7.30 6.02
C ASN A 51 22.61 7.21 5.66
N GLY A 52 22.23 7.62 4.44
CA GLY A 52 20.84 7.57 3.98
C GLY A 52 19.96 8.75 4.40
N ASP A 53 20.52 9.74 5.09
CA ASP A 53 19.81 10.97 5.48
C ASP A 53 20.62 12.25 5.21
N LEU A 54 20.04 13.43 5.39
CA LEU A 54 20.76 14.71 5.32
C LEU A 54 21.51 15.02 6.62
N SER A 55 22.68 15.65 6.50
CA SER A 55 23.39 16.17 7.65
C SER A 55 22.58 17.26 8.36
N SER A 56 22.78 17.42 9.68
CA SER A 56 22.11 18.50 10.43
C SER A 56 22.47 19.89 9.93
N ASP A 57 23.66 20.05 9.33
CA ASP A 57 24.17 21.33 8.83
C ASP A 57 23.46 21.75 7.52
N ASP A 58 22.90 20.78 6.79
CA ASP A 58 22.25 21.03 5.51
C ASP A 58 20.78 21.43 5.62
N ASN A 59 20.19 21.36 6.81
CA ASN A 59 18.76 21.60 7.07
C ASN A 59 18.20 22.99 6.67
N SER A 60 19.04 23.89 6.13
CA SER A 60 18.65 25.22 5.66
C SER A 60 18.91 25.47 4.16
N GLN A 61 19.52 24.50 3.46
CA GLN A 61 19.85 24.61 2.04
C GLN A 61 18.74 23.99 1.19
N PHE A 62 17.79 24.81 0.74
CA PHE A 62 16.62 24.32 0.02
C PHE A 62 16.69 24.51 -1.50
N ASP A 63 16.36 23.44 -2.22
CA ASP A 63 16.14 23.38 -3.66
C ASP A 63 14.73 23.81 -4.08
N THR A 64 13.84 24.07 -3.10
CA THR A 64 12.43 24.41 -3.31
C THR A 64 12.25 25.45 -4.42
N ALA A 65 12.99 26.55 -4.34
CA ALA A 65 12.84 27.65 -5.27
C ALA A 65 13.26 27.24 -6.69
N ARG A 66 14.39 26.56 -6.87
CA ARG A 66 14.88 26.17 -8.21
C ARG A 66 14.02 25.08 -8.85
N ILE A 67 13.58 24.09 -8.07
CA ILE A 67 12.69 23.02 -8.54
C ILE A 67 11.33 23.62 -8.92
N GLN A 68 10.74 24.45 -8.05
CA GLN A 68 9.45 25.08 -8.33
C GLN A 68 9.51 26.00 -9.56
N ASN A 69 10.60 26.76 -9.73
CA ASN A 69 10.76 27.63 -10.90
C ASN A 69 10.87 26.81 -12.19
N ALA A 70 11.61 25.69 -12.18
CA ALA A 70 11.68 24.78 -13.31
C ALA A 70 10.29 24.20 -13.66
N LEU A 71 9.56 23.68 -12.67
CA LEU A 71 8.20 23.13 -12.88
C LEU A 71 7.24 24.18 -13.45
N ASN A 72 7.33 25.42 -12.99
CA ASN A 72 6.49 26.52 -13.48
C ASN A 72 6.85 26.97 -14.91
N THR A 73 8.13 26.92 -15.25
CA THR A 73 8.65 27.38 -16.56
C THR A 73 8.49 26.32 -17.65
N CYS A 74 8.57 25.05 -17.27
CA CYS A 74 8.42 23.95 -18.21
C CYS A 74 7.02 23.89 -18.81
N SER A 75 6.99 23.55 -20.11
CA SER A 75 5.76 23.41 -20.88
C SER A 75 5.01 22.14 -20.49
N ALA A 76 3.69 22.11 -20.66
CA ALA A 76 2.93 20.88 -20.49
C ALA A 76 3.45 19.78 -21.45
N GLY A 77 3.50 18.54 -20.98
CA GLY A 77 4.09 17.39 -21.67
C GLY A 77 5.61 17.24 -21.51
N THR A 78 6.26 18.05 -20.65
CA THR A 78 7.70 17.99 -20.41
C THR A 78 8.04 17.67 -18.95
N ALA A 79 9.28 17.24 -18.72
CA ALA A 79 9.78 16.86 -17.41
C ALA A 79 10.84 17.82 -16.86
N VAL A 80 10.86 17.97 -15.54
CA VAL A 80 12.01 18.47 -14.77
C VAL A 80 12.73 17.25 -14.21
N GLU A 81 14.00 17.09 -14.56
CA GLU A 81 14.85 15.96 -14.15
C GLU A 81 15.75 16.37 -12.98
N LEU A 82 15.79 15.53 -11.94
CA LEU A 82 16.67 15.67 -10.78
C LEU A 82 17.73 14.57 -10.83
N GLN A 83 18.99 14.94 -11.01
CA GLN A 83 20.11 13.99 -11.16
C GLN A 83 21.18 14.15 -10.07
N PRO A 84 21.83 13.06 -9.64
CA PRO A 84 23.04 13.17 -8.82
C PRO A 84 24.19 13.80 -9.63
N ALA A 85 25.13 14.49 -8.98
CA ALA A 85 26.28 15.08 -9.64
C ALA A 85 27.46 15.30 -8.69
N ASN A 86 28.69 15.05 -9.16
CA ASN A 86 29.92 15.38 -8.41
C ASN A 86 30.00 14.78 -7.00
N GLY A 87 29.40 13.60 -6.77
CA GLY A 87 29.32 12.96 -5.46
C GLY A 87 28.17 13.45 -4.57
N ASN A 88 27.42 14.46 -5.02
CA ASN A 88 26.16 14.88 -4.43
C ASN A 88 25.00 14.08 -5.04
N ASP A 89 24.04 13.73 -4.21
CA ASP A 89 22.90 12.88 -4.54
C ASP A 89 21.58 13.40 -3.95
N ALA A 90 21.64 14.45 -3.14
CA ALA A 90 20.52 14.93 -2.36
C ALA A 90 20.01 16.30 -2.84
N PHE A 91 18.68 16.42 -2.79
CA PHE A 91 17.92 17.65 -2.89
C PHE A 91 17.12 17.82 -1.61
N GLN A 92 16.97 19.04 -1.09
CA GLN A 92 16.10 19.30 0.05
C GLN A 92 14.98 20.28 -0.33
N ILE A 93 13.73 19.94 0.00
CA ILE A 93 12.58 20.78 -0.35
C ILE A 93 11.67 21.08 0.85
N GLN A 94 11.13 22.29 0.83
CA GLN A 94 9.89 22.68 1.49
C GLN A 94 8.70 22.33 0.56
N PRO A 95 7.44 22.56 0.95
CA PRO A 95 6.30 22.27 0.07
C PRO A 95 6.42 22.85 -1.35
N ILE A 96 6.23 21.97 -2.35
CA ILE A 96 6.17 22.32 -3.79
C ILE A 96 4.83 21.91 -4.41
N THR A 97 4.53 22.44 -5.59
CA THR A 97 3.36 22.10 -6.41
C THR A 97 3.81 21.66 -7.80
N ILE A 98 3.26 20.55 -8.29
CA ILE A 98 3.43 20.10 -9.69
C ILE A 98 2.24 20.62 -10.51
N PRO A 99 2.44 21.56 -11.44
CA PRO A 99 1.37 22.07 -12.31
C PRO A 99 0.90 21.02 -13.32
N ALA A 100 -0.30 21.22 -13.90
CA ALA A 100 -0.87 20.30 -14.88
C ALA A 100 0.07 20.03 -16.07
N GLY A 101 0.20 18.77 -16.50
CA GLY A 101 1.03 18.36 -17.61
C GLY A 101 2.52 18.32 -17.30
N ARG A 102 2.94 18.42 -16.04
CA ARG A 102 4.37 18.39 -15.67
C ARG A 102 4.73 17.02 -15.10
N THR A 103 5.93 16.58 -15.43
CA THR A 103 6.56 15.42 -14.80
C THR A 103 7.71 15.88 -13.92
N LEU A 104 7.77 15.38 -12.68
CA LEU A 104 8.99 15.40 -11.88
C LEU A 104 9.68 14.04 -12.06
N LEU A 105 10.85 14.04 -12.72
CA LEU A 105 11.67 12.86 -12.94
C LEU A 105 12.82 12.86 -11.92
N ILE A 106 12.94 11.79 -11.12
CA ILE A 106 13.98 11.64 -10.11
C ILE A 106 14.85 10.46 -10.50
N ASP A 107 16.10 10.74 -10.86
CA ASP A 107 16.99 9.71 -11.39
C ASP A 107 17.41 8.69 -10.33
N PRO A 108 17.76 7.46 -10.75
CA PRO A 108 18.41 6.49 -9.86
C PRO A 108 19.61 7.11 -9.15
N GLY A 109 19.63 6.96 -7.83
CA GLY A 109 20.68 7.54 -6.97
C GLY A 109 20.43 8.99 -6.56
N ALA A 110 19.42 9.70 -7.07
CA ALA A 110 18.98 10.97 -6.50
C ALA A 110 17.93 10.75 -5.38
N THR A 111 18.01 11.54 -4.31
CA THR A 111 17.00 11.57 -3.24
C THR A 111 16.51 12.98 -2.96
N VAL A 112 15.18 13.14 -2.94
CA VAL A 112 14.51 14.37 -2.48
C VAL A 112 14.15 14.22 -1.01
N TYR A 113 14.74 15.05 -0.17
CA TYR A 113 14.50 15.10 1.26
C TYR A 113 13.51 16.20 1.63
N ALA A 114 12.60 15.89 2.53
CA ALA A 114 11.68 16.88 3.09
C ALA A 114 12.34 17.77 4.14
N SER A 115 11.87 19.02 4.27
CA SER A 115 12.15 19.82 5.46
C SER A 115 11.63 19.14 6.73
N ILE A 116 12.41 19.22 7.81
CA ILE A 116 12.02 18.78 9.15
C ILE A 116 11.59 19.95 10.05
N ASP A 117 11.47 21.18 9.50
CA ASP A 117 10.87 22.30 10.21
C ASP A 117 9.33 22.27 10.05
N PRO A 118 8.56 22.06 11.13
CA PRO A 118 7.10 22.05 11.04
C PRO A 118 6.52 23.38 10.56
N ARG A 119 7.23 24.51 10.73
CA ARG A 119 6.78 25.83 10.29
C ARG A 119 6.74 25.97 8.77
N ASP A 120 7.54 25.19 8.03
CA ASP A 120 7.49 25.20 6.56
C ASP A 120 6.15 24.67 6.01
N TYR A 121 5.46 23.86 6.81
CA TYR A 121 4.20 23.22 6.46
C TYR A 121 2.98 23.98 7.00
N ASP A 122 3.15 25.12 7.66
CA ASP A 122 2.03 25.86 8.23
C ASP A 122 1.04 26.34 7.15
N VAL A 123 -0.24 26.00 7.32
CA VAL A 123 -1.36 26.66 6.61
C VAL A 123 -1.79 27.93 7.36
N GLN A 124 -1.58 27.95 8.66
CA GLN A 124 -1.67 29.11 9.56
C GLN A 124 -0.48 29.06 10.51
N SER A 125 0.00 30.19 10.99
CA SER A 125 1.16 30.22 11.89
C SER A 125 0.95 29.30 13.11
N GLY A 126 1.83 28.30 13.29
CA GLY A 126 1.78 27.34 14.38
C GLY A 126 0.78 26.21 14.22
N SER A 127 0.26 25.96 13.02
CA SER A 127 -0.78 24.95 12.75
C SER A 127 -0.27 23.52 12.54
N CYS A 128 0.98 23.36 12.12
CA CYS A 128 1.58 22.06 11.82
C CYS A 128 2.61 21.65 12.87
N GLY A 129 2.85 20.35 13.09
CA GLY A 129 3.78 19.86 14.12
C GLY A 129 3.25 20.00 15.54
N ILE A 130 1.95 19.77 15.72
CA ILE A 130 1.27 19.87 17.01
C ILE A 130 0.30 18.71 17.23
N VAL A 131 -0.06 18.49 18.50
CA VAL A 131 -1.20 17.67 18.91
C VAL A 131 -2.27 18.60 19.46
N ALA A 132 -3.49 18.53 18.93
CA ALA A 132 -4.59 19.38 19.39
C ALA A 132 -5.97 18.73 19.22
N SER A 133 -6.92 19.17 20.05
CA SER A 133 -8.33 18.77 19.95
C SER A 133 -9.13 19.59 18.92
N SER A 134 -8.70 20.82 18.64
CA SER A 134 -9.27 21.70 17.60
C SER A 134 -8.67 21.42 16.23
N SER A 135 -9.42 21.68 15.15
CA SER A 135 -8.95 21.56 13.77
C SER A 135 -7.76 22.49 13.49
N ALA A 136 -6.65 21.93 13.03
CA ALA A 136 -5.52 22.61 12.43
C ALA A 136 -5.17 21.94 11.08
N GLY A 137 -4.00 22.20 10.50
CA GLY A 137 -3.63 21.60 9.22
C GLY A 137 -2.18 21.82 8.85
N CYS A 138 -1.70 20.99 7.94
CA CYS A 138 -0.38 21.09 7.34
C CYS A 138 -0.52 21.16 5.82
N LYS A 139 0.35 21.92 5.16
CA LYS A 139 0.61 21.76 3.73
C LYS A 139 1.23 20.37 3.51
N PRO A 140 0.89 19.67 2.43
CA PRO A 140 1.62 18.47 2.02
C PRO A 140 3.00 18.87 1.46
N LEU A 141 3.94 17.93 1.39
CA LEU A 141 5.26 18.17 0.77
C LEU A 141 5.13 18.42 -0.74
N ILE A 142 4.37 17.59 -1.44
CA ILE A 142 4.13 17.72 -2.88
C ILE A 142 2.63 17.79 -3.15
N THR A 143 2.19 18.89 -3.77
CA THR A 143 0.79 19.11 -4.13
C THR A 143 0.55 18.93 -5.63
N LEU A 144 -0.46 18.14 -5.99
CA LEU A 144 -1.05 18.07 -7.33
C LEU A 144 -2.52 18.45 -7.23
N ASN A 145 -2.85 19.72 -7.50
CA ASN A 145 -4.22 20.22 -7.41
C ASN A 145 -4.67 20.76 -8.77
N HIS A 146 -5.72 20.19 -9.35
CA HIS A 146 -6.12 20.45 -10.75
C HIS A 146 -4.97 20.23 -11.74
N SER A 147 -4.17 19.21 -11.49
CA SER A 147 -2.92 18.89 -12.18
C SER A 147 -3.10 17.70 -13.11
N ASN A 148 -3.94 17.86 -14.14
CA ASN A 148 -4.18 16.78 -15.10
C ASN A 148 -2.92 16.43 -15.89
N ASP A 149 -2.79 15.17 -16.32
CA ASP A 149 -1.73 14.68 -17.21
C ASP A 149 -0.31 14.87 -16.62
N SER A 150 -0.21 14.82 -15.30
CA SER A 150 1.03 15.04 -14.55
C SER A 150 1.59 13.75 -13.97
N ALA A 151 2.89 13.75 -13.66
CA ALA A 151 3.55 12.56 -13.14
C ALA A 151 4.67 12.84 -12.14
N ILE A 152 4.97 11.83 -11.30
CA ILE A 152 6.24 11.71 -10.56
C ILE A 152 6.82 10.36 -10.94
N MET A 153 8.04 10.36 -11.47
CA MET A 153 8.63 9.20 -12.11
C MET A 153 10.11 9.05 -11.79
N GLY A 154 10.66 7.88 -12.08
CA GLY A 154 12.11 7.60 -12.07
C GLY A 154 12.52 6.68 -10.94
N GLY A 155 13.75 6.16 -11.01
CA GLY A 155 14.28 5.18 -10.04
C GLY A 155 14.91 5.78 -8.78
N GLY A 156 14.75 7.09 -8.56
CA GLY A 156 15.21 7.78 -7.35
C GLY A 156 14.24 7.67 -6.18
N ALA A 157 14.48 8.48 -5.14
CA ALA A 157 13.71 8.42 -3.90
C ALA A 157 13.18 9.78 -3.43
N ILE A 158 12.09 9.75 -2.66
CA ILE A 158 11.61 10.84 -1.82
C ILE A 158 11.63 10.35 -0.37
N ASN A 159 12.49 10.93 0.46
CA ASN A 159 12.56 10.65 1.90
C ASN A 159 11.93 11.80 2.68
N ALA A 160 10.79 11.54 3.31
CA ALA A 160 10.05 12.58 4.01
C ALA A 160 10.37 12.72 5.51
N ARG A 161 11.39 11.98 5.98
CA ARG A 161 12.02 12.20 7.29
C ARG A 161 11.04 12.17 8.47
N GLY A 162 10.03 11.29 8.40
CA GLY A 162 8.97 11.14 9.42
C GLY A 162 9.49 10.80 10.83
N GLY A 163 10.61 10.10 10.92
CA GLY A 163 11.24 9.68 12.18
C GLY A 163 12.24 10.66 12.77
N ASP A 164 12.52 11.75 12.07
CA ASP A 164 13.60 12.66 12.44
C ASP A 164 13.11 13.67 13.48
N THR A 165 14.01 14.09 14.37
CA THR A 165 13.70 15.12 15.38
C THR A 165 13.46 16.46 14.70
N LEU A 166 12.28 17.04 14.92
CA LEU A 166 11.84 18.27 14.27
C LEU A 166 12.58 19.50 14.76
N ILE A 167 12.82 20.46 13.88
CA ILE A 167 13.46 21.73 14.28
C ILE A 167 12.55 22.48 15.24
N GLY A 168 13.11 22.89 16.37
CA GLY A 168 12.39 23.63 17.41
C GLY A 168 11.53 22.75 18.33
N LEU A 169 11.56 21.42 18.18
CA LEU A 169 10.87 20.45 19.03
C LEU A 169 11.81 19.30 19.43
N ASP A 170 11.51 18.61 20.53
CA ASP A 170 12.29 17.43 20.99
C ASP A 170 11.62 16.10 20.58
N VAL A 171 10.88 16.09 19.47
CA VAL A 171 10.04 14.97 19.02
C VAL A 171 10.06 14.85 17.49
N SER A 172 9.80 13.65 16.98
CA SER A 172 9.55 13.40 15.55
C SER A 172 8.08 13.57 15.15
N TRP A 173 7.79 13.52 13.86
CA TRP A 173 6.41 13.46 13.37
C TRP A 173 5.67 12.22 13.91
N TRP A 174 6.32 11.06 13.94
CA TRP A 174 5.71 9.83 14.45
C TRP A 174 5.47 9.86 15.96
N ASP A 175 6.29 10.59 16.73
CA ASP A 175 6.04 10.82 18.16
C ASP A 175 4.78 11.64 18.38
N LEU A 176 4.50 12.64 17.54
CA LEU A 176 3.25 13.40 17.58
C LEU A 176 2.04 12.49 17.31
N SER A 177 2.11 11.57 16.34
CA SER A 177 1.04 10.59 16.10
C SER A 177 0.79 9.69 17.31
N ARG A 178 1.86 9.24 17.99
CA ARG A 178 1.74 8.43 19.22
C ARG A 178 1.14 9.23 20.38
N GLN A 179 1.58 10.47 20.58
CA GLN A 179 1.05 11.36 21.61
C GLN A 179 -0.43 11.66 21.39
N ALA A 180 -0.83 11.95 20.15
CA ALA A 180 -2.23 12.18 19.78
C ALA A 180 -3.13 10.99 20.14
N GLN A 181 -2.68 9.77 19.81
CA GLN A 181 -3.40 8.54 20.19
C GLN A 181 -3.57 8.43 21.71
N GLN A 182 -2.50 8.62 22.48
CA GLN A 182 -2.52 8.49 23.95
C GLN A 182 -3.43 9.53 24.61
N LEU A 183 -3.52 10.72 24.03
CA LEU A 183 -4.32 11.83 24.53
C LEU A 183 -5.77 11.81 24.01
N GLY A 184 -6.10 10.94 23.05
CA GLY A 184 -7.38 10.98 22.34
C GLY A 184 -7.60 12.28 21.56
N GLN A 185 -6.52 12.81 20.97
CA GLN A 185 -6.47 14.05 20.19
C GLN A 185 -6.02 13.78 18.75
N ASN A 186 -5.90 14.83 17.94
CA ASN A 186 -5.41 14.72 16.57
C ASN A 186 -3.96 15.22 16.49
N GLN A 187 -3.14 14.50 15.73
CA GLN A 187 -1.86 15.01 15.25
C GLN A 187 -2.06 15.85 13.99
N TYR A 188 -1.19 16.83 13.82
CA TYR A 188 -1.13 17.64 12.60
C TYR A 188 0.25 17.48 11.98
N ASN A 189 0.38 16.41 11.20
CA ASN A 189 1.57 16.08 10.42
C ASN A 189 1.31 16.32 8.92
N PRO A 190 2.32 16.71 8.14
CA PRO A 190 2.16 16.88 6.70
C PRO A 190 2.00 15.52 6.01
N ARG A 191 1.11 15.47 5.00
CA ARG A 191 1.10 14.38 4.02
C ARG A 191 2.28 14.54 3.08
N LEU A 192 2.73 13.44 2.48
CA LEU A 192 3.86 13.48 1.57
C LEU A 192 3.40 13.98 0.19
N ILE A 193 2.68 13.16 -0.57
CA ILE A 193 2.06 13.54 -1.85
C ILE A 193 0.55 13.68 -1.65
N GLN A 194 0.01 14.85 -1.98
CA GLN A 194 -1.43 15.08 -1.96
C GLN A 194 -1.95 15.46 -3.35
N VAL A 195 -2.93 14.69 -3.81
CA VAL A 195 -3.62 14.89 -5.07
C VAL A 195 -5.06 15.33 -4.81
N SER A 196 -5.49 16.38 -5.50
CA SER A 196 -6.87 16.86 -5.51
C SER A 196 -7.33 17.18 -6.94
N ASN A 197 -8.51 16.67 -7.33
CA ASN A 197 -9.21 17.07 -8.56
C ASN A 197 -8.35 17.01 -9.83
N SER A 198 -7.56 15.95 -9.97
CA SER A 198 -6.57 15.80 -11.05
C SER A 198 -6.81 14.48 -11.76
N ASN A 199 -6.70 14.45 -13.08
CA ASN A 199 -6.99 13.28 -13.92
C ASN A 199 -5.74 12.83 -14.68
N ASN A 200 -5.73 11.58 -15.13
CA ASN A 200 -4.62 11.00 -15.90
C ASN A 200 -3.25 11.17 -15.22
N LEU A 201 -3.17 10.78 -13.95
CA LEU A 201 -1.94 10.85 -13.18
C LEU A 201 -1.12 9.58 -13.30
N THR A 202 0.20 9.73 -13.30
CA THR A 202 1.13 8.59 -13.27
C THR A 202 2.17 8.74 -12.16
N PHE A 203 2.29 7.73 -11.31
CA PHE A 203 3.37 7.55 -10.36
C PHE A 203 4.15 6.29 -10.75
N TYR A 204 5.42 6.42 -11.10
CA TYR A 204 6.18 5.32 -11.72
C TYR A 204 7.61 5.17 -11.18
N GLN A 205 7.94 3.98 -10.66
CA GLN A 205 9.29 3.56 -10.23
C GLN A 205 9.96 4.31 -9.07
N VAL A 206 9.31 5.31 -8.49
CA VAL A 206 9.90 6.10 -7.41
C VAL A 206 9.77 5.40 -6.06
N SER A 207 10.83 5.48 -5.24
CA SER A 207 10.77 5.09 -3.82
C SER A 207 10.23 6.25 -2.98
N VAL A 208 9.24 5.99 -2.14
CA VAL A 208 8.62 7.00 -1.27
C VAL A 208 8.68 6.49 0.16
N ILE A 209 9.56 7.08 0.97
CA ILE A 209 9.94 6.51 2.28
C ILE A 209 9.78 7.52 3.42
N ASN A 210 9.56 6.98 4.61
CA ASN A 210 9.45 7.71 5.87
C ASN A 210 8.42 8.84 5.86
N ALA A 211 7.20 8.59 5.38
CA ALA A 211 6.15 9.61 5.40
C ALA A 211 5.76 10.03 6.85
N PRO A 212 5.59 11.33 7.14
CA PRO A 212 5.09 11.83 8.43
C PRO A 212 3.62 11.47 8.71
N LEU A 213 2.85 11.29 7.64
CA LEU A 213 1.47 10.85 7.57
C LEU A 213 1.32 9.99 6.31
N PHE A 214 0.26 10.13 5.52
CA PHE A 214 0.04 9.32 4.31
C PHE A 214 1.11 9.60 3.23
N HIS A 215 1.56 8.57 2.53
CA HIS A 215 2.48 8.68 1.40
C HIS A 215 1.76 9.30 0.19
N PHE A 216 0.65 8.72 -0.25
CA PHE A 216 -0.18 9.23 -1.35
C PHE A 216 -1.62 9.43 -0.90
N ALA A 217 -1.98 10.67 -0.53
CA ALA A 217 -3.36 11.05 -0.24
C ALA A 217 -4.06 11.57 -1.49
N ILE A 218 -4.93 10.77 -2.10
CA ILE A 218 -5.51 11.07 -3.42
C ILE A 218 -7.02 11.29 -3.30
N SER A 219 -7.54 12.36 -3.91
CA SER A 219 -8.97 12.64 -3.92
C SER A 219 -9.46 13.24 -5.24
N GLY A 220 -10.57 12.71 -5.77
CA GLY A 220 -11.27 13.31 -6.91
C GLY A 220 -10.52 13.11 -8.22
N THR A 221 -10.15 11.88 -8.53
CA THR A 221 -9.33 11.53 -9.70
C THR A 221 -10.08 10.59 -10.64
N ASN A 222 -9.96 10.80 -11.94
CA ASN A 222 -10.32 9.84 -12.97
C ASN A 222 -9.07 9.50 -13.80
N GLY A 223 -8.62 8.25 -13.73
CA GLY A 223 -7.39 7.82 -14.38
C GLY A 223 -6.16 8.04 -13.51
N LEU A 224 -5.88 7.09 -12.62
CA LEU A 224 -4.68 7.04 -11.77
C LEU A 224 -3.88 5.78 -12.08
N THR A 225 -2.61 5.91 -12.44
CA THR A 225 -1.70 4.77 -12.61
C THR A 225 -0.57 4.87 -11.59
N VAL A 226 -0.49 3.90 -10.69
CA VAL A 226 0.62 3.69 -9.76
C VAL A 226 1.32 2.41 -10.14
N TRP A 227 2.58 2.48 -10.55
CA TRP A 227 3.30 1.35 -11.13
C TRP A 227 4.74 1.30 -10.63
N GLY A 228 5.19 0.16 -10.10
CA GLY A 228 6.60 0.01 -9.70
C GLY A 228 6.99 0.84 -8.48
N ILE A 229 6.04 1.30 -7.66
CA ILE A 229 6.35 2.13 -6.50
C ILE A 229 6.90 1.27 -5.37
N ASN A 230 7.90 1.80 -4.67
CA ASN A 230 8.42 1.21 -3.45
C ASN A 230 8.12 2.14 -2.26
N ILE A 231 7.21 1.73 -1.39
CA ILE A 231 6.96 2.39 -0.11
C ILE A 231 7.63 1.57 1.00
N ASN A 232 8.47 2.24 1.78
CA ASN A 232 9.15 1.64 2.92
C ASN A 232 9.19 2.62 4.09
N THR A 233 8.33 2.37 5.05
CA THR A 233 8.18 3.15 6.28
C THR A 233 8.03 2.16 7.44
N PRO A 234 8.67 2.37 8.61
CA PRO A 234 8.62 1.41 9.69
C PRO A 234 7.19 1.13 10.18
N TYR A 235 6.85 -0.15 10.39
CA TYR A 235 5.52 -0.57 10.84
C TYR A 235 4.99 0.15 12.09
N GLY A 236 5.87 0.51 13.03
CA GLY A 236 5.49 1.24 14.25
C GLY A 236 5.11 2.72 14.04
N SER A 237 5.12 3.23 12.80
CA SER A 237 4.79 4.61 12.47
C SER A 237 3.29 4.77 12.20
N ARG A 238 2.56 5.38 13.14
CA ARG A 238 1.11 5.48 13.03
C ARG A 238 0.66 6.45 11.92
N ASN A 239 -0.42 6.10 11.24
CA ASN A 239 -1.11 6.92 10.22
C ASN A 239 -0.23 7.22 9.01
N THR A 240 0.56 6.23 8.59
CA THR A 240 1.45 6.31 7.44
C THR A 240 0.93 5.53 6.24
N ASP A 241 -0.38 5.57 6.00
CA ASP A 241 -1.06 4.89 4.89
C ASP A 241 -0.26 5.07 3.57
N GLY A 242 -0.15 3.99 2.80
CA GLY A 242 0.59 3.94 1.55
C GLY A 242 -0.12 4.71 0.46
N ILE A 243 -1.04 4.05 -0.25
CA ILE A 243 -1.78 4.66 -1.36
C ILE A 243 -3.27 4.75 -1.04
N ASP A 244 -3.80 5.97 -1.00
CA ASP A 244 -5.21 6.23 -0.65
C ASP A 244 -5.99 6.84 -1.82
N PRO A 245 -6.47 6.04 -2.80
CA PRO A 245 -7.39 6.51 -3.83
C PRO A 245 -8.78 6.79 -3.24
N GLY A 246 -9.00 8.04 -2.85
CA GLY A 246 -10.29 8.57 -2.43
C GLY A 246 -11.08 9.17 -3.60
N ASN A 247 -12.40 8.96 -3.63
CA ASN A 247 -13.32 9.58 -4.59
C ASN A 247 -12.82 9.42 -6.03
N ALA A 248 -12.28 8.24 -6.35
CA ALA A 248 -11.47 8.01 -7.54
C ALA A 248 -12.10 6.95 -8.44
N THR A 249 -11.99 7.14 -9.75
CA THR A 249 -12.44 6.17 -10.76
C THR A 249 -11.31 5.85 -11.74
N ASN A 250 -11.28 4.63 -12.29
CA ASN A 250 -10.22 4.17 -13.20
C ASN A 250 -8.84 4.28 -12.54
N VAL A 251 -8.62 3.40 -11.56
CA VAL A 251 -7.41 3.36 -10.76
C VAL A 251 -6.69 2.04 -11.01
N THR A 252 -5.39 2.10 -11.27
CA THR A 252 -4.49 0.93 -11.32
C THR A 252 -3.35 1.13 -10.34
N VAL A 253 -3.14 0.17 -9.43
CA VAL A 253 -1.97 0.06 -8.55
C VAL A 253 -1.31 -1.30 -8.83
N THR A 254 -0.10 -1.30 -9.40
CA THR A 254 0.51 -2.55 -9.83
C THR A 254 2.03 -2.58 -9.73
N GLU A 255 2.61 -3.78 -9.73
CA GLU A 255 4.05 -4.03 -9.69
C GLU A 255 4.75 -3.31 -8.52
N SER A 256 4.05 -3.06 -7.42
CA SER A 256 4.52 -2.20 -6.32
C SER A 256 4.83 -3.02 -5.06
N SER A 257 5.79 -2.52 -4.27
CA SER A 257 6.13 -3.04 -2.94
C SER A 257 5.79 -1.99 -1.90
N ILE A 258 4.93 -2.31 -0.94
CA ILE A 258 4.37 -1.35 0.01
C ILE A 258 4.49 -1.90 1.43
N SER A 259 5.30 -1.24 2.26
CA SER A 259 5.39 -1.51 3.69
C SER A 259 5.38 -0.19 4.46
N ASP A 260 4.45 -0.07 5.40
CA ASP A 260 4.21 1.12 6.19
C ASP A 260 3.63 0.74 7.57
N GLY A 261 3.07 1.70 8.31
CA GLY A 261 2.50 1.44 9.63
C GLY A 261 0.97 1.58 9.73
N ASP A 262 0.27 1.73 8.60
CA ASP A 262 -1.19 1.75 8.55
C ASP A 262 -1.67 1.03 7.28
N ASP A 263 -2.68 1.50 6.55
CA ASP A 263 -3.15 0.82 5.34
C ASP A 263 -2.17 0.89 4.17
N ASN A 264 -1.79 -0.25 3.59
CA ASN A 264 -0.93 -0.27 2.40
C ASN A 264 -1.65 0.34 1.19
N VAL A 265 -2.93 -0.01 1.02
CA VAL A 265 -3.85 0.66 0.10
C VAL A 265 -5.18 0.86 0.80
N ALA A 266 -5.72 2.09 0.82
CA ALA A 266 -7.04 2.39 1.37
C ALA A 266 -7.95 3.12 0.36
N LEU A 267 -8.91 2.39 -0.22
CA LEU A 267 -9.93 3.00 -1.08
C LEU A 267 -10.97 3.75 -0.25
N GLY A 268 -11.37 4.94 -0.69
CA GLY A 268 -12.37 5.75 0.01
C GLY A 268 -13.40 6.38 -0.92
N ALA A 269 -14.64 6.51 -0.47
CA ALA A 269 -15.75 7.18 -1.15
C ALA A 269 -16.41 8.19 -0.19
N GLY A 270 -15.63 9.17 0.26
CA GLY A 270 -16.02 10.13 1.29
C GLY A 270 -16.79 11.35 0.79
N GLY A 271 -16.62 11.71 -0.48
CA GLY A 271 -17.24 12.87 -1.15
C GLY A 271 -17.80 12.57 -2.54
N ALA A 272 -17.37 11.48 -3.17
CA ALA A 272 -17.92 10.93 -4.41
C ALA A 272 -17.66 9.41 -4.45
N PRO A 273 -18.31 8.65 -5.34
CA PRO A 273 -18.05 7.21 -5.47
C PRO A 273 -16.59 6.90 -5.80
N ALA A 274 -16.12 5.74 -5.35
CA ALA A 274 -14.88 5.14 -5.85
C ALA A 274 -15.22 3.91 -6.69
N SER A 275 -14.69 3.80 -7.91
CA SER A 275 -15.04 2.68 -8.79
C SER A 275 -14.02 2.31 -9.86
N GLN A 276 -14.14 1.11 -10.44
CA GLN A 276 -13.26 0.65 -11.52
C GLN A 276 -11.79 0.71 -11.09
N VAL A 277 -11.47 -0.13 -10.10
CA VAL A 277 -10.16 -0.17 -9.47
C VAL A 277 -9.51 -1.53 -9.71
N THR A 278 -8.23 -1.52 -10.07
CA THR A 278 -7.37 -2.68 -10.20
C THR A 278 -6.16 -2.54 -9.28
N VAL A 279 -5.96 -3.49 -8.38
CA VAL A 279 -4.77 -3.62 -7.55
C VAL A 279 -4.15 -4.97 -7.86
N SER A 280 -3.05 -5.02 -8.60
CA SER A 280 -2.50 -6.29 -9.08
C SER A 280 -0.99 -6.44 -9.03
N ASN A 281 -0.48 -7.66 -8.88
CA ASN A 281 0.95 -7.95 -8.88
C ASN A 281 1.73 -7.12 -7.83
N ASN A 282 1.21 -7.04 -6.62
CA ASN A 282 1.81 -6.22 -5.56
C ASN A 282 2.33 -7.09 -4.40
N HIS A 283 3.30 -6.54 -3.68
CA HIS A 283 3.78 -7.09 -2.42
C HIS A 283 3.50 -6.11 -1.28
N PHE A 284 2.72 -6.52 -0.29
CA PHE A 284 2.52 -5.76 0.94
C PHE A 284 3.37 -6.36 2.05
N GLY A 285 4.10 -5.51 2.75
CA GLY A 285 4.86 -5.84 3.96
C GLY A 285 4.02 -5.60 5.22
N GLY A 286 4.67 -5.06 6.26
CA GLY A 286 3.97 -4.61 7.47
C GLY A 286 2.92 -3.55 7.14
N GLY A 287 1.81 -3.59 7.86
CA GLY A 287 0.68 -2.67 7.67
C GLY A 287 -0.67 -3.32 7.90
N HIS A 288 -1.72 -2.55 7.66
CA HIS A 288 -3.11 -2.93 7.78
C HIS A 288 -3.75 -3.36 6.45
N GLY A 289 -2.92 -3.65 5.44
CA GLY A 289 -3.29 -4.43 4.27
C GLY A 289 -4.06 -3.69 3.19
N MET A 290 -4.81 -4.47 2.41
CA MET A 290 -5.68 -3.99 1.34
C MET A 290 -7.04 -3.61 1.92
N SER A 291 -7.24 -2.31 2.11
CA SER A 291 -8.42 -1.74 2.77
C SER A 291 -9.40 -1.06 1.83
N ILE A 292 -10.67 -1.15 2.18
CA ILE A 292 -11.75 -0.28 1.72
C ILE A 292 -12.35 0.42 2.95
N GLY A 293 -12.38 1.75 2.93
CA GLY A 293 -12.95 2.59 3.97
C GLY A 293 -11.92 3.16 4.96
N SER A 294 -12.33 3.85 6.02
CA SER A 294 -13.71 3.81 6.55
C SER A 294 -14.74 4.58 5.73
N TYR A 295 -14.31 5.59 4.98
CA TYR A 295 -15.20 6.48 4.25
C TYR A 295 -15.81 5.73 3.06
N THR A 296 -17.06 5.32 3.20
CA THR A 296 -17.77 4.49 2.21
C THR A 296 -19.13 5.08 1.82
N GLN A 297 -19.50 6.25 2.39
CA GLN A 297 -20.84 6.84 2.27
C GLN A 297 -21.35 7.10 0.85
N TYR A 298 -20.47 7.32 -0.13
CA TYR A 298 -20.85 7.50 -1.56
C TYR A 298 -20.75 6.22 -2.39
N GLY A 299 -20.33 5.12 -1.76
CA GLY A 299 -20.24 3.79 -2.33
C GLY A 299 -18.90 3.49 -3.01
N VAL A 300 -18.48 2.24 -2.85
CA VAL A 300 -17.28 1.68 -3.49
C VAL A 300 -17.73 0.50 -4.34
N ASN A 301 -17.41 0.49 -5.64
CA ASN A 301 -17.85 -0.58 -6.52
C ASN A 301 -16.83 -0.97 -7.59
N ASN A 302 -16.91 -2.21 -8.06
CA ASN A 302 -16.07 -2.73 -9.14
C ASN A 302 -14.57 -2.63 -8.83
N VAL A 303 -14.13 -3.39 -7.83
CA VAL A 303 -12.73 -3.47 -7.40
C VAL A 303 -12.21 -4.88 -7.65
N VAL A 304 -11.10 -5.00 -8.37
CA VAL A 304 -10.36 -6.25 -8.55
C VAL A 304 -9.00 -6.12 -7.86
N VAL A 305 -8.72 -7.07 -7.00
CA VAL A 305 -7.42 -7.31 -6.39
C VAL A 305 -6.93 -8.66 -6.92
N ASP A 306 -5.81 -8.70 -7.62
CA ASP A 306 -5.31 -9.93 -8.23
C ASP A 306 -3.80 -10.12 -8.04
N ASN A 307 -3.34 -11.32 -7.71
CA ASN A 307 -1.92 -11.61 -7.50
C ASN A 307 -1.30 -10.67 -6.44
N LEU A 308 -1.84 -10.74 -5.22
CA LEU A 308 -1.41 -9.94 -4.08
C LEU A 308 -0.73 -10.83 -3.02
N ASN A 309 0.44 -10.41 -2.59
CA ASN A 309 1.24 -11.13 -1.61
C ASN A 309 1.41 -10.27 -0.36
N ILE A 310 0.95 -10.73 0.79
CA ILE A 310 1.00 -9.98 2.06
C ILE A 310 1.89 -10.70 3.08
N SER A 311 3.00 -10.07 3.45
CA SER A 311 3.91 -10.48 4.52
C SER A 311 3.71 -9.58 5.74
N GLY A 312 2.86 -9.99 6.68
CA GLY A 312 2.69 -9.26 7.93
C GLY A 312 3.92 -9.37 8.86
N VAL A 313 3.84 -8.71 10.02
CA VAL A 313 4.87 -8.71 11.05
C VAL A 313 4.64 -9.89 12.00
N PRO A 314 5.57 -10.86 12.10
CA PRO A 314 5.41 -12.02 12.97
C PRO A 314 5.14 -11.61 14.43
N GLY A 315 4.03 -12.11 14.99
CA GLY A 315 3.67 -11.88 16.39
C GLY A 315 3.02 -10.53 16.69
N ASP A 316 2.83 -9.67 15.69
CA ASP A 316 1.97 -8.49 15.83
C ASP A 316 0.50 -8.87 15.67
N HIS A 317 -0.40 -8.18 16.38
CA HIS A 317 -1.84 -8.48 16.39
C HIS A 317 -2.69 -7.42 15.67
N ASN A 318 -2.09 -6.35 15.17
CA ASN A 318 -2.77 -5.25 14.49
C ASN A 318 -2.64 -5.35 12.96
N ASP A 319 -1.68 -6.12 12.43
CA ASP A 319 -1.58 -6.38 10.99
C ASP A 319 -2.87 -6.99 10.45
N THR A 320 -3.24 -6.55 9.25
CA THR A 320 -4.49 -6.94 8.59
C THR A 320 -4.24 -7.30 7.13
N GLY A 321 -5.00 -8.25 6.59
CA GLY A 321 -4.92 -8.67 5.19
C GLY A 321 -5.92 -7.92 4.30
N LEU A 322 -7.05 -8.56 4.00
CA LEU A 322 -8.15 -8.00 3.22
C LEU A 322 -9.17 -7.37 4.16
N ARG A 323 -9.41 -6.06 4.03
CA ARG A 323 -10.24 -5.30 4.96
C ARG A 323 -11.30 -4.46 4.27
N ILE A 324 -12.53 -4.51 4.78
CA ILE A 324 -13.59 -3.53 4.49
C ILE A 324 -14.11 -3.02 5.82
N LYS A 325 -13.99 -1.70 6.03
CA LYS A 325 -14.34 -1.05 7.29
C LYS A 325 -15.29 0.11 7.05
N SER A 326 -16.26 0.27 7.93
CA SER A 326 -17.16 1.42 7.98
C SER A 326 -17.81 1.49 9.36
N ASP A 327 -18.67 2.48 9.56
CA ASP A 327 -19.43 2.66 10.79
C ASP A 327 -20.71 3.47 10.51
N ARG A 328 -21.59 3.52 11.51
CA ARG A 328 -22.91 4.19 11.40
C ARG A 328 -22.88 5.72 11.18
N SER A 329 -21.71 6.35 11.28
CA SER A 329 -21.52 7.77 10.94
C SER A 329 -21.23 7.99 9.45
N ARG A 330 -20.89 6.90 8.72
CA ARG A 330 -20.49 6.92 7.30
C ARG A 330 -21.43 6.04 6.46
N GLY A 331 -21.62 4.79 6.84
CA GLY A 331 -22.41 3.82 6.07
C GLY A 331 -21.96 3.69 4.62
N GLY A 332 -22.88 3.28 3.75
CA GLY A 332 -22.67 3.21 2.30
C GLY A 332 -22.46 1.80 1.78
N LEU A 333 -22.73 1.65 0.47
CA LEU A 333 -22.71 0.38 -0.23
C LEU A 333 -21.30 0.06 -0.77
N VAL A 334 -20.76 -1.09 -0.40
CA VAL A 334 -19.53 -1.66 -0.96
C VAL A 334 -19.90 -2.93 -1.70
N GLN A 335 -19.71 -2.96 -3.02
CA GLN A 335 -20.15 -4.10 -3.84
C GLN A 335 -19.27 -4.42 -5.04
N TYR A 336 -19.39 -5.63 -5.57
CA TYR A 336 -18.60 -6.12 -6.71
C TYR A 336 -17.10 -6.02 -6.43
N ILE A 337 -16.68 -6.64 -5.33
CA ILE A 337 -15.28 -6.72 -4.90
C ILE A 337 -14.79 -8.13 -5.17
N SER A 338 -13.69 -8.26 -5.90
CA SER A 338 -13.07 -9.55 -6.21
C SER A 338 -11.62 -9.54 -5.74
N TYR A 339 -11.27 -10.53 -4.94
CA TYR A 339 -9.91 -10.81 -4.51
C TYR A 339 -9.51 -12.17 -5.09
N SER A 340 -8.49 -12.20 -5.95
CA SER A 340 -8.01 -13.42 -6.56
C SER A 340 -6.50 -13.61 -6.43
N ASN A 341 -6.07 -14.87 -6.34
CA ASN A 341 -4.64 -15.21 -6.30
C ASN A 341 -3.91 -14.48 -5.16
N VAL A 342 -4.40 -14.62 -3.93
CA VAL A 342 -3.85 -13.91 -2.76
C VAL A 342 -3.11 -14.87 -1.84
N CYS A 343 -1.88 -14.52 -1.49
CA CYS A 343 -1.05 -15.25 -0.53
C CYS A 343 -0.81 -14.39 0.70
N MET A 344 -1.08 -14.92 1.91
CA MET A 344 -0.85 -14.22 3.18
C MET A 344 0.02 -15.04 4.12
N GLN A 345 1.08 -14.43 4.66
CA GLN A 345 1.93 -15.01 5.69
C GLN A 345 2.15 -14.00 6.83
N ASN A 346 2.11 -14.47 8.07
CA ASN A 346 2.27 -13.66 9.28
C ASN A 346 1.25 -12.52 9.41
N VAL A 347 0.07 -12.68 8.81
CA VAL A 347 -1.02 -11.70 8.91
C VAL A 347 -1.97 -12.15 10.00
N TYR A 348 -2.02 -11.43 11.12
CA TYR A 348 -2.85 -11.84 12.26
C TYR A 348 -4.34 -11.69 11.98
N ASN A 349 -4.76 -10.64 11.25
CA ASN A 349 -6.16 -10.46 10.87
C ASN A 349 -6.34 -10.60 9.34
N PRO A 350 -6.28 -11.81 8.74
CA PRO A 350 -6.28 -11.96 7.29
C PRO A 350 -7.56 -11.45 6.61
N LEU A 351 -8.72 -11.60 7.25
CA LEU A 351 -10.02 -11.16 6.73
C LEU A 351 -10.75 -10.31 7.78
N VAL A 352 -11.02 -9.05 7.46
CA VAL A 352 -11.69 -8.09 8.35
C VAL A 352 -12.79 -7.34 7.60
N PHE A 353 -14.04 -7.76 7.77
CA PHE A 353 -15.23 -7.07 7.31
C PHE A 353 -15.97 -6.53 8.54
N ASP A 354 -15.89 -5.21 8.74
CA ASP A 354 -16.30 -4.55 9.97
C ASP A 354 -17.21 -3.34 9.69
N PRO A 355 -18.53 -3.45 9.93
CA PRO A 355 -19.47 -2.34 9.80
C PRO A 355 -19.58 -1.52 11.10
N PHE A 356 -18.78 -1.83 12.13
CA PHE A 356 -18.77 -1.20 13.44
C PHE A 356 -17.36 -0.71 13.83
N TYR A 357 -16.57 -0.26 12.85
CA TYR A 357 -15.15 0.04 13.00
C TYR A 357 -14.84 1.01 14.15
N SER A 358 -15.67 2.05 14.32
CA SER A 358 -15.55 2.99 15.43
C SER A 358 -16.63 2.74 16.48
N SER A 359 -16.19 2.36 17.68
CA SER A 359 -17.08 2.12 18.84
C SER A 359 -17.76 3.38 19.36
N SER A 360 -17.24 4.56 19.03
CA SER A 360 -17.82 5.87 19.38
C SER A 360 -18.65 6.48 18.26
N ALA A 361 -18.79 5.80 17.11
CA ALA A 361 -19.57 6.31 16.00
C ALA A 361 -21.04 6.50 16.40
N THR A 362 -21.57 7.66 16.04
CA THR A 362 -22.99 8.00 16.17
C THR A 362 -23.57 8.24 14.79
N GLY A 363 -24.88 8.01 14.63
CA GLY A 363 -25.55 8.18 13.35
C GLY A 363 -26.49 7.02 13.03
N ASN A 364 -27.02 7.01 11.83
CA ASN A 364 -27.98 6.01 11.35
C ASN A 364 -27.71 5.63 9.89
N LEU A 365 -26.51 5.92 9.37
CA LEU A 365 -26.09 5.44 8.06
C LEU A 365 -25.75 3.96 8.17
N ILE A 366 -26.04 3.20 7.12
CA ILE A 366 -25.93 1.74 7.13
C ILE A 366 -24.77 1.35 6.21
N PRO A 367 -23.69 0.75 6.75
CA PRO A 367 -22.74 0.01 5.95
C PRO A 367 -23.41 -1.22 5.35
N ASP A 368 -23.21 -1.44 4.05
CA ASP A 368 -23.85 -2.54 3.32
C ASP A 368 -22.81 -3.19 2.40
N TYR A 369 -22.50 -4.47 2.66
CA TYR A 369 -21.39 -5.20 2.05
C TYR A 369 -21.94 -6.37 1.21
N ARG A 370 -21.92 -6.23 -0.12
CA ARG A 370 -22.55 -7.19 -1.05
C ARG A 370 -21.59 -7.66 -2.12
N ASP A 371 -21.85 -8.84 -2.69
CA ASP A 371 -21.13 -9.33 -3.88
C ASP A 371 -19.60 -9.27 -3.73
N ILE A 372 -19.10 -9.71 -2.58
CA ILE A 372 -17.67 -9.84 -2.29
C ILE A 372 -17.26 -11.28 -2.57
N SER A 373 -16.19 -11.48 -3.34
CA SER A 373 -15.70 -12.79 -3.74
C SER A 373 -14.21 -12.93 -3.48
N LEU A 374 -13.84 -14.05 -2.87
CA LEU A 374 -12.46 -14.50 -2.73
C LEU A 374 -12.30 -15.76 -3.56
N HIS A 375 -11.31 -15.75 -4.46
CA HIS A 375 -10.97 -16.89 -5.29
C HIS A 375 -9.47 -17.19 -5.19
N ARG A 376 -9.06 -18.43 -4.88
CA ARG A 376 -7.62 -18.79 -4.77
C ARG A 376 -6.89 -17.90 -3.76
N VAL A 377 -7.38 -17.89 -2.53
CA VAL A 377 -6.80 -17.16 -1.39
C VAL A 377 -6.23 -18.15 -0.41
N HIS A 378 -4.96 -18.00 -0.02
CA HIS A 378 -4.29 -18.95 0.86
C HIS A 378 -3.56 -18.23 2.00
N VAL A 379 -4.00 -18.51 3.23
CA VAL A 379 -3.49 -17.94 4.47
C VAL A 379 -2.61 -18.98 5.16
N LEU A 380 -1.31 -18.71 5.24
CA LEU A 380 -0.29 -19.67 5.68
C LEU A 380 -0.10 -19.73 7.20
N THR A 381 -0.60 -18.74 7.93
CA THR A 381 -0.38 -18.60 9.38
C THR A 381 -1.69 -18.35 10.11
N PRO A 382 -1.96 -19.03 11.24
CA PRO A 382 -3.15 -18.79 12.06
C PRO A 382 -3.24 -17.35 12.59
N GLY A 383 -4.46 -16.90 12.84
CA GLY A 383 -4.77 -15.55 13.29
C GLY A 383 -6.21 -15.44 13.79
N LYS A 384 -6.85 -14.28 13.57
CA LYS A 384 -8.25 -14.00 13.88
C LYS A 384 -8.97 -13.40 12.68
N MET A 385 -10.28 -13.57 12.61
CA MET A 385 -11.10 -13.03 11.52
C MET A 385 -12.34 -12.33 12.04
N LYS A 386 -12.79 -11.33 11.27
CA LYS A 386 -14.05 -10.64 11.50
C LYS A 386 -14.86 -10.65 10.22
N LEU A 387 -16.03 -11.30 10.26
CA LEU A 387 -16.93 -11.53 9.14
C LEU A 387 -18.32 -11.00 9.52
N GLU A 388 -18.47 -9.67 9.59
CA GLU A 388 -19.68 -9.05 10.11
C GLU A 388 -20.42 -8.23 9.05
N GLY A 389 -21.74 -8.45 8.94
CA GLY A 389 -22.69 -7.53 8.34
C GLY A 389 -23.34 -6.63 9.39
N TYR A 390 -24.09 -5.63 8.93
CA TYR A 390 -24.63 -4.60 9.83
C TYR A 390 -25.86 -5.10 10.61
N ASP A 391 -26.78 -5.78 9.94
CA ASP A 391 -27.97 -6.42 10.51
C ASP A 391 -28.52 -7.51 9.57
N ALA A 392 -29.63 -8.16 9.95
CA ALA A 392 -30.25 -9.24 9.16
C ALA A 392 -30.68 -8.83 7.74
N ASP A 393 -31.00 -7.54 7.51
CA ASP A 393 -31.43 -7.02 6.21
C ASP A 393 -30.23 -6.53 5.37
N HIS A 394 -29.07 -6.35 6.00
CA HIS A 394 -27.81 -5.92 5.39
C HIS A 394 -26.67 -6.88 5.79
N PRO A 395 -26.78 -8.17 5.46
CA PRO A 395 -25.77 -9.14 5.81
C PRO A 395 -24.50 -8.92 4.97
N LEU A 396 -23.34 -9.34 5.50
CA LEU A 396 -22.12 -9.50 4.71
C LEU A 396 -22.35 -10.61 3.67
N GLY A 397 -22.40 -10.26 2.39
CA GLY A 397 -22.43 -11.23 1.29
C GLY A 397 -21.02 -11.60 0.82
N LEU A 398 -20.56 -12.81 1.15
CA LEU A 398 -19.18 -13.25 0.90
C LEU A 398 -19.12 -14.65 0.26
N THR A 399 -18.52 -14.75 -0.92
CA THR A 399 -18.22 -16.02 -1.60
C THR A 399 -16.76 -16.40 -1.40
N LEU A 400 -16.51 -17.66 -1.05
CA LEU A 400 -15.20 -18.24 -0.82
C LEU A 400 -15.01 -19.47 -1.70
N ASP A 401 -14.20 -19.32 -2.76
CA ASP A 401 -13.88 -20.36 -3.73
C ASP A 401 -12.37 -20.64 -3.74
N ASN A 402 -11.93 -21.85 -3.36
CA ASN A 402 -10.50 -22.13 -3.16
C ASN A 402 -9.86 -21.19 -2.11
N VAL A 403 -10.50 -21.03 -0.94
CA VAL A 403 -9.98 -20.24 0.19
C VAL A 403 -9.48 -21.17 1.28
N ILE A 404 -8.15 -21.20 1.46
CA ILE A 404 -7.47 -22.18 2.30
C ILE A 404 -6.73 -21.48 3.43
N PHE A 405 -6.90 -22.02 4.63
CA PHE A 405 -6.27 -21.59 5.86
C PHE A 405 -5.42 -22.73 6.42
N ASP A 406 -4.11 -22.50 6.49
CA ASP A 406 -3.16 -23.45 7.08
C ASP A 406 -3.13 -23.34 8.61
N GLY A 407 -2.59 -24.39 9.23
CA GLY A 407 -2.50 -24.51 10.68
C GLY A 407 -3.85 -24.81 11.34
N THR A 408 -3.91 -24.57 12.66
CA THR A 408 -5.12 -24.84 13.44
C THR A 408 -5.87 -23.54 13.66
N TRP A 409 -7.13 -23.51 13.23
CA TRP A 409 -8.08 -22.44 13.51
C TRP A 409 -9.18 -22.97 14.43
N HIS A 410 -9.64 -22.13 15.36
CA HIS A 410 -10.77 -22.43 16.22
C HIS A 410 -11.95 -21.53 15.89
N ALA A 411 -13.17 -21.99 16.19
CA ALA A 411 -14.35 -21.14 16.04
C ALA A 411 -14.26 -19.84 16.88
N SER A 412 -13.53 -19.85 17.99
CA SER A 412 -13.26 -18.66 18.82
C SER A 412 -12.37 -17.62 18.15
N ASP A 413 -11.68 -17.97 17.08
CA ASP A 413 -10.82 -17.06 16.33
C ASP A 413 -11.62 -16.25 15.28
N ILE A 414 -12.89 -16.60 15.06
CA ILE A 414 -13.75 -16.01 14.04
C ILE A 414 -14.93 -15.30 14.72
N SER A 415 -14.96 -13.98 14.62
CA SER A 415 -16.18 -13.21 14.92
C SER A 415 -17.03 -13.15 13.66
N ALA A 416 -18.25 -13.66 13.70
CA ALA A 416 -19.21 -13.56 12.59
C ALA A 416 -20.59 -13.18 13.11
N GLN A 417 -21.25 -12.23 12.44
CA GLN A 417 -22.60 -11.78 12.73
C GLN A 417 -23.23 -11.29 11.42
N HIS A 418 -24.52 -11.57 11.21
CA HIS A 418 -25.28 -11.11 10.05
C HIS A 418 -24.51 -11.33 8.75
N ALA A 419 -24.16 -12.58 8.43
CA ALA A 419 -23.30 -12.91 7.31
C ALA A 419 -23.91 -14.03 6.48
N HIS A 420 -23.95 -13.83 5.18
CA HIS A 420 -24.31 -14.85 4.20
C HIS A 420 -23.05 -15.29 3.47
N LEU A 421 -22.59 -16.50 3.80
CA LEU A 421 -21.37 -17.08 3.25
C LEU A 421 -21.72 -18.13 2.21
N ILE A 422 -21.01 -18.11 1.08
CA ILE A 422 -21.10 -19.15 0.05
C ILE A 422 -19.74 -19.82 -0.07
N PHE A 423 -19.67 -21.14 0.11
CA PHE A 423 -18.44 -21.91 -0.07
C PHE A 423 -18.50 -22.67 -1.40
N GLY A 424 -17.49 -22.51 -2.24
CA GLY A 424 -17.36 -23.29 -3.49
C GLY A 424 -17.36 -22.44 -4.77
N PRO A 425 -17.22 -23.09 -5.93
CA PRO A 425 -17.26 -24.55 -6.12
C PRO A 425 -16.03 -25.32 -5.64
N ASN A 426 -14.86 -24.70 -5.48
CA ASN A 426 -13.63 -25.37 -5.04
C ASN A 426 -13.47 -25.35 -3.51
N PRO A 427 -12.56 -26.17 -2.96
CA PRO A 427 -12.45 -26.35 -1.51
C PRO A 427 -12.23 -25.06 -0.73
N THR A 428 -13.02 -24.86 0.33
CA THR A 428 -12.80 -23.85 1.37
C THR A 428 -12.79 -24.57 2.72
N ASN A 429 -11.72 -24.39 3.52
CA ASN A 429 -11.54 -25.10 4.79
C ASN A 429 -11.76 -24.20 6.02
N LEU A 430 -12.45 -23.06 5.85
CA LEU A 430 -12.83 -22.18 6.93
C LEU A 430 -13.63 -22.97 7.98
N VAL A 431 -13.18 -22.92 9.24
CA VAL A 431 -13.93 -23.48 10.37
C VAL A 431 -15.31 -22.83 10.40
N THR A 432 -16.36 -23.65 10.41
CA THR A 432 -17.75 -23.18 10.31
C THR A 432 -18.03 -22.06 11.32
N PRO A 433 -18.19 -20.80 10.87
CA PRO A 433 -18.47 -19.69 11.77
C PRO A 433 -19.88 -19.82 12.35
N SER A 434 -20.07 -19.29 13.56
CA SER A 434 -21.36 -19.25 14.23
C SER A 434 -21.63 -17.86 14.76
N GLY A 435 -22.85 -17.38 14.60
CA GLY A 435 -23.27 -16.05 15.05
C GLY A 435 -24.75 -15.82 14.81
N THR A 436 -25.23 -14.65 15.20
CA THR A 436 -26.59 -14.18 14.90
C THR A 436 -26.73 -14.01 13.40
N ASP A 437 -27.79 -14.56 12.81
CA ASP A 437 -28.11 -14.46 11.38
C ASP A 437 -26.95 -14.85 10.43
N VAL A 438 -26.09 -15.78 10.86
CA VAL A 438 -25.04 -16.35 9.99
C VAL A 438 -25.62 -17.54 9.22
N THR A 439 -25.55 -17.48 7.89
CA THR A 439 -25.96 -18.55 6.99
C THR A 439 -24.80 -18.97 6.10
N ILE A 440 -24.76 -20.26 5.74
CA ILE A 440 -23.70 -20.84 4.92
C ILE A 440 -24.34 -21.73 3.85
N ASP A 441 -24.15 -21.36 2.58
CA ASP A 441 -24.47 -22.21 1.44
C ASP A 441 -23.19 -22.94 1.02
N ASN A 442 -23.19 -24.27 1.21
CA ASN A 442 -22.05 -25.09 0.81
C ASN A 442 -22.28 -25.68 -0.58
N GLU A 443 -21.64 -25.06 -1.57
CA GLU A 443 -21.67 -25.41 -2.99
C GLU A 443 -20.35 -26.06 -3.45
N VAL A 444 -19.52 -26.55 -2.52
CA VAL A 444 -18.26 -27.22 -2.84
C VAL A 444 -18.55 -28.50 -3.63
N THR A 445 -18.07 -28.52 -4.87
CA THR A 445 -18.22 -29.64 -5.82
C THR A 445 -16.89 -30.01 -6.50
N GLY A 446 -15.93 -29.08 -6.53
CA GLY A 446 -14.58 -29.26 -7.08
C GLY A 446 -13.56 -29.72 -6.05
N ASP A 447 -12.38 -30.07 -6.55
CA ASP A 447 -11.24 -30.58 -5.79
C ASP A 447 -9.92 -29.87 -6.16
N ASP A 448 -10.01 -28.66 -6.74
CA ASP A 448 -8.83 -27.87 -7.08
C ASP A 448 -7.90 -27.73 -5.87
N PRO A 449 -6.58 -27.93 -6.05
CA PRO A 449 -5.62 -27.80 -4.96
C PRO A 449 -5.59 -26.35 -4.44
N PRO A 450 -5.15 -26.14 -3.18
CA PRO A 450 -4.88 -24.79 -2.67
C PRO A 450 -4.00 -23.98 -3.63
N TYR A 451 -4.25 -22.68 -3.71
CA TYR A 451 -3.38 -21.76 -4.44
C TYR A 451 -1.93 -21.87 -3.92
N ASP A 452 -0.97 -22.09 -4.81
CA ASP A 452 0.42 -22.32 -4.43
C ASP A 452 1.12 -21.01 -4.04
N CYS A 453 1.32 -20.81 -2.74
CA CYS A 453 2.08 -19.68 -2.20
C CYS A 453 3.58 -19.98 -2.03
N GLY A 454 4.04 -21.19 -2.34
CA GLY A 454 5.43 -21.61 -2.16
C GLY A 454 6.41 -20.86 -3.06
N ALA A 455 5.98 -20.38 -4.23
CA ALA A 455 6.82 -19.55 -5.11
C ALA A 455 6.89 -18.08 -4.65
N VAL A 456 5.85 -17.60 -3.96
CA VAL A 456 5.69 -16.22 -3.49
C VAL A 456 6.40 -16.00 -2.16
N PHE A 457 6.13 -16.88 -1.21
CA PHE A 457 6.85 -16.98 0.05
C PHE A 457 7.69 -18.25 -0.05
N PRO A 458 8.81 -18.23 -0.80
CA PRO A 458 9.73 -19.36 -0.78
C PRO A 458 10.03 -19.61 0.69
N GLY A 459 9.53 -20.73 1.22
CA GLY A 459 9.65 -21.07 2.62
C GLY A 459 11.11 -20.86 2.97
N LEU A 460 11.36 -19.92 3.91
CA LEU A 460 12.64 -19.22 4.09
C LEU A 460 13.77 -20.03 3.48
N GLY A 461 14.14 -19.70 2.23
CA GLY A 461 15.26 -20.35 1.57
C GLY A 461 16.41 -20.39 2.58
N PRO A 462 17.21 -21.47 2.60
CA PRO A 462 18.03 -21.85 3.74
C PRO A 462 18.67 -20.63 4.41
N VAL A 463 18.40 -20.46 5.70
CA VAL A 463 18.97 -19.33 6.44
C VAL A 463 20.46 -19.56 6.56
N VAL A 464 21.24 -18.68 5.94
CA VAL A 464 22.69 -18.66 6.08
C VAL A 464 23.05 -17.54 7.03
N THR A 465 23.71 -17.86 8.14
CA THR A 465 24.08 -16.87 9.15
C THR A 465 25.55 -16.49 9.02
N VAL A 466 25.83 -15.21 8.78
CA VAL A 466 27.21 -14.67 8.74
C VAL A 466 27.85 -14.83 10.11
N GLY A 467 29.02 -15.45 10.18
CA GLY A 467 29.70 -15.81 11.43
C GLY A 467 29.35 -17.20 11.99
N GLN A 468 28.46 -17.97 11.34
CA GLN A 468 28.26 -19.40 11.60
C GLN A 468 28.48 -20.22 10.34
N GLY A 469 28.76 -21.52 10.47
CA GLY A 469 28.83 -22.44 9.32
C GLY A 469 29.98 -22.19 8.33
N GLY A 470 30.94 -21.30 8.64
CA GLY A 470 32.10 -21.02 7.80
C GLY A 470 31.99 -19.78 6.90
N TYR A 471 30.89 -19.02 7.00
CA TYR A 471 30.70 -17.79 6.21
C TYR A 471 31.24 -16.58 7.00
N SER A 472 32.38 -16.03 6.57
CA SER A 472 33.03 -14.89 7.23
C SER A 472 32.59 -13.51 6.70
N SER A 473 31.87 -13.47 5.58
CA SER A 473 31.37 -12.24 4.95
C SER A 473 29.90 -12.40 4.53
N VAL A 474 29.22 -11.28 4.29
CA VAL A 474 27.85 -11.23 3.76
C VAL A 474 27.83 -11.79 2.34
N GLN A 475 28.82 -11.47 1.50
CA GLN A 475 28.95 -11.99 0.14
C GLN A 475 29.08 -13.52 0.11
N ASP A 476 29.85 -14.12 1.02
CA ASP A 476 30.00 -15.57 1.10
C ASP A 476 28.66 -16.24 1.45
N ALA A 477 27.90 -15.62 2.36
CA ALA A 477 26.58 -16.10 2.71
C ALA A 477 25.57 -15.96 1.57
N VAL A 478 25.61 -14.85 0.81
CA VAL A 478 24.80 -14.66 -0.41
C VAL A 478 25.17 -15.69 -1.48
N ASN A 479 26.47 -15.96 -1.67
CA ASN A 479 26.97 -16.96 -2.61
C ASN A 479 26.52 -18.38 -2.25
N ALA A 480 26.41 -18.68 -0.95
CA ALA A 480 25.98 -19.98 -0.44
C ALA A 480 24.47 -20.25 -0.60
N LEU A 481 23.66 -19.21 -0.82
CA LEU A 481 22.23 -19.40 -1.10
C LEU A 481 22.02 -20.23 -2.38
N PRO A 482 20.95 -21.03 -2.48
CA PRO A 482 20.59 -21.71 -3.72
C PRO A 482 20.23 -20.69 -4.83
N ALA A 483 20.18 -21.14 -6.08
CA ALA A 483 19.85 -20.28 -7.23
C ALA A 483 18.47 -19.59 -7.11
N SER A 484 17.58 -20.12 -6.27
CA SER A 484 16.26 -19.56 -5.96
C SER A 484 16.27 -18.43 -4.91
N GLY A 485 17.42 -18.09 -4.33
CA GLY A 485 17.54 -17.13 -3.23
C GLY A 485 17.35 -17.73 -1.83
N GLY A 486 17.15 -16.87 -0.84
CA GLY A 486 17.01 -17.23 0.57
C GLY A 486 17.42 -16.09 1.51
N THR A 487 17.44 -16.36 2.81
CA THR A 487 17.76 -15.33 3.83
C THR A 487 19.20 -15.44 4.30
N VAL A 488 19.93 -14.34 4.26
CA VAL A 488 21.21 -14.16 4.95
C VAL A 488 20.95 -13.44 6.27
N ASN A 489 21.08 -14.15 7.39
CA ASN A 489 21.09 -13.54 8.71
C ASN A 489 22.48 -12.99 9.01
N ILE A 490 22.56 -11.70 9.32
CA ILE A 490 23.82 -11.01 9.57
C ILE A 490 23.89 -10.73 11.06
N ASN A 491 24.87 -11.30 11.75
CA ASN A 491 25.06 -11.05 13.17
C ASN A 491 25.52 -9.61 13.41
N PRO A 492 25.35 -9.06 14.64
CA PRO A 492 25.84 -7.73 14.96
C PRO A 492 27.31 -7.54 14.62
N GLY A 493 27.62 -6.44 13.92
CA GLY A 493 28.96 -6.12 13.44
C GLY A 493 28.97 -5.05 12.35
N VAL A 494 30.16 -4.58 12.03
CA VAL A 494 30.43 -3.73 10.86
C VAL A 494 31.09 -4.60 9.79
N TYR A 495 30.47 -4.69 8.63
CA TYR A 495 30.90 -5.46 7.48
C TYR A 495 31.29 -4.49 6.37
N THR A 496 32.55 -4.49 5.96
CA THR A 496 33.03 -3.60 4.88
C THR A 496 33.28 -4.42 3.62
N GLU A 497 32.28 -4.49 2.74
CA GLU A 497 32.31 -5.33 1.52
C GLU A 497 31.31 -4.85 0.47
N VAL A 498 31.53 -5.21 -0.80
CA VAL A 498 30.50 -5.13 -1.85
C VAL A 498 29.71 -6.43 -1.83
N VAL A 499 28.39 -6.32 -1.77
CA VAL A 499 27.48 -7.47 -1.86
C VAL A 499 26.78 -7.48 -3.21
N HIS A 500 27.20 -8.38 -4.08
CA HIS A 500 26.56 -8.69 -5.35
C HIS A 500 25.41 -9.69 -5.13
N ILE A 501 24.20 -9.27 -5.49
CA ILE A 501 22.99 -10.08 -5.38
C ILE A 501 22.49 -10.40 -6.79
N ASP A 502 22.97 -11.52 -7.32
CA ASP A 502 22.63 -11.97 -8.68
C ASP A 502 21.51 -13.03 -8.70
N LYS A 503 20.94 -13.34 -7.53
CA LYS A 503 19.89 -14.34 -7.34
C LYS A 503 18.57 -13.65 -6.99
N PRO A 504 17.44 -14.10 -7.53
CA PRO A 504 16.14 -13.60 -7.10
C PRO A 504 15.90 -13.93 -5.63
N ASN A 505 15.07 -13.13 -4.94
CA ASN A 505 14.59 -13.41 -3.58
C ASN A 505 15.68 -13.55 -2.49
N VAL A 506 16.80 -12.86 -2.62
CA VAL A 506 17.79 -12.76 -1.54
C VAL A 506 17.34 -11.72 -0.52
N ARG A 507 17.22 -12.11 0.74
CA ARG A 507 16.90 -11.22 1.86
C ARG A 507 18.11 -11.10 2.76
N LEU A 508 18.65 -9.89 2.91
CA LEU A 508 19.65 -9.60 3.93
C LEU A 508 18.92 -9.14 5.19
N HIS A 509 19.12 -9.83 6.30
CA HIS A 509 18.41 -9.57 7.55
C HIS A 509 19.40 -9.43 8.69
N GLY A 510 19.42 -8.29 9.35
CA GLY A 510 20.15 -8.17 10.62
C GLY A 510 19.52 -9.09 11.66
N ASN A 511 20.32 -9.92 12.32
CA ASN A 511 19.83 -10.93 13.27
C ASN A 511 19.41 -10.31 14.64
N THR A 512 19.15 -9.00 14.65
CA THR A 512 18.64 -8.24 15.80
C THR A 512 17.57 -7.26 15.33
N GLY A 513 16.71 -6.84 16.26
CA GLY A 513 15.66 -5.85 15.98
C GLY A 513 16.17 -4.40 15.91
N SER A 514 17.49 -4.16 15.89
CA SER A 514 18.07 -2.81 15.85
C SER A 514 18.96 -2.63 14.63
N ALA A 515 18.64 -1.65 13.78
CA ALA A 515 19.40 -1.33 12.58
C ALA A 515 20.84 -0.84 12.89
N SER A 516 21.11 -0.38 14.12
CA SER A 516 22.46 0.04 14.54
C SER A 516 23.42 -1.12 14.75
N ASP A 517 22.90 -2.33 14.94
CA ASP A 517 23.72 -3.46 15.34
C ASP A 517 24.44 -4.10 14.16
N VAL A 518 23.90 -3.93 12.94
CA VAL A 518 24.44 -4.49 11.71
C VAL A 518 24.63 -3.36 10.71
N VAL A 519 25.89 -3.04 10.44
CA VAL A 519 26.24 -2.01 9.47
C VAL A 519 27.00 -2.68 8.33
N ILE A 520 26.44 -2.66 7.13
CA ILE A 520 27.16 -3.03 5.92
C ILE A 520 27.64 -1.73 5.28
N THR A 521 28.94 -1.50 5.29
CA THR A 521 29.58 -0.37 4.63
C THR A 521 30.31 -0.84 3.38
N TYR A 522 30.52 0.09 2.45
CA TYR A 522 31.39 -0.11 1.30
C TYR A 522 32.49 0.93 1.35
N ASP A 523 33.75 0.50 1.19
CA ASP A 523 34.90 1.37 0.99
C ASP A 523 35.49 1.09 -0.40
N ASN A 524 35.77 2.15 -1.13
CA ASN A 524 36.33 2.12 -2.49
C ASN A 524 37.86 2.21 -2.48
N SER A 525 38.50 1.85 -1.35
CA SER A 525 39.94 2.03 -1.13
C SER A 525 40.85 1.13 -1.98
#